data_AF-A0A3Q9MQG5-F1
#
_entry.id   AF-A0A3Q9MQG5-F1
#
_cell.length_a   1.000
_cell.length_b   1.000
_cell.length_c   1.000
_cell.angle_alpha   90.00
_cell.angle_beta   90.00
_cell.angle_gamma   90.00
#
_symmetry.space_group_name_H-M   'P 1'
#
loop_
_entity.id
_entity.type
_entity.pdbx_description
1 polymer ?
#
loop_
_entity_poly.entity_id
_entity_poly.type
_entity_poly.pdbx_seq_one_letter_code
_entity_poly.pdbx_strand_id
1 'polypeptide(L)'
;MSDLEPLQLRDNDFYKNTNPVIYEGYKCNCKKGWKLEDRFIVYKADREGVREVINNPVSANNLNELLDMAPTFLNDKLLISGGHTVVNLNNRFEISHEVERSAKFCIDYIIQSVKRMNVQPDFLMEINDFYMEKSDGNEIDGANEFRKLATSPYIIPKTINDYVISCNLNNSIQINSLYVSEKNMADRFKRHIKNRVNKEKYFMLKNNDVFIKSNDIEFCVVKDNKPTCAAGNAATFRAIRYKVSSNKIFDNYKSHIGVFPLCSLENVLNGYRAATIFYEDFNLPSLLVFFGRSCFE
;
A
#
# COMPACT_ATOMS: atom_id res chain seq x y z
N MET A 1 -11.99 -7.35 13.54
CA MET A 1 -12.14 -7.05 12.10
C MET A 1 -10.89 -7.54 11.39
N SER A 2 -11.03 -8.10 10.19
CA SER A 2 -9.86 -8.46 9.36
C SER A 2 -9.09 -7.20 8.98
N ASP A 3 -7.77 -7.30 8.86
CA ASP A 3 -6.93 -6.16 8.50
C ASP A 3 -7.13 -5.76 7.03
N LEU A 4 -7.40 -6.76 6.17
CA LEU A 4 -7.83 -6.55 4.78
C LEU A 4 -9.35 -6.71 4.71
N GLU A 5 -10.01 -5.76 4.06
CA GLU A 5 -11.46 -5.70 3.95
C GLU A 5 -11.90 -5.82 2.48
N PRO A 6 -12.99 -6.53 2.17
CA PRO A 6 -13.50 -6.61 0.80
C PRO A 6 -13.85 -5.23 0.25
N LEU A 7 -13.35 -4.93 -0.94
CA LEU A 7 -13.69 -3.72 -1.67
C LEU A 7 -14.79 -4.03 -2.69
N GLN A 8 -15.98 -3.50 -2.44
CA GLN A 8 -17.14 -3.74 -3.30
C GLN A 8 -17.08 -2.86 -4.55
N LEU A 9 -17.15 -3.49 -5.72
CA LEU A 9 -17.41 -2.79 -6.97
C LEU A 9 -18.80 -2.18 -6.96
N ARG A 10 -18.95 -1.04 -7.64
CA ARG A 10 -20.16 -0.21 -7.65
C ARG A 10 -20.63 0.00 -9.09
N ASP A 11 -21.93 0.05 -9.29
CA ASP A 11 -22.50 0.45 -10.58
C ASP A 11 -22.44 1.97 -10.77
N ASN A 12 -22.76 2.43 -11.98
CA ASN A 12 -22.78 3.85 -12.30
C ASN A 12 -23.84 4.63 -11.49
N ASP A 13 -24.94 3.99 -11.09
CA ASP A 13 -26.02 4.67 -10.37
C ASP A 13 -25.64 4.95 -8.92
N PHE A 14 -24.83 4.10 -8.30
CA PHE A 14 -24.23 4.35 -7.00
C PHE A 14 -23.44 5.68 -7.01
N TYR A 15 -22.57 5.90 -8.00
CA TYR A 15 -21.77 7.13 -8.08
C TYR A 15 -22.61 8.38 -8.36
N LYS A 16 -23.71 8.26 -9.11
CA LYS A 16 -24.64 9.40 -9.34
C LYS A 16 -25.39 9.81 -8.09
N ASN A 17 -25.75 8.84 -7.24
CA ASN A 17 -26.61 9.06 -6.08
C ASN A 17 -25.85 9.22 -4.76
N THR A 18 -24.53 9.03 -4.76
CA THR A 18 -23.70 9.12 -3.56
C THR A 18 -22.96 10.45 -3.53
N ASN A 19 -23.00 11.15 -2.39
CA ASN A 19 -22.26 12.40 -2.22
C ASN A 19 -20.73 12.14 -2.34
N PRO A 20 -20.02 12.80 -3.26
CA PRO A 20 -18.57 12.69 -3.37
C PRO A 20 -17.81 13.48 -2.30
N VAL A 21 -18.41 14.51 -1.73
CA VAL A 21 -17.73 15.47 -0.85
C VAL A 21 -17.85 15.06 0.62
N ILE A 22 -16.72 14.88 1.30
CA ILE A 22 -16.65 14.72 2.76
C ILE A 22 -16.30 16.07 3.43
N TYR A 23 -15.35 16.82 2.87
CA TYR A 23 -14.92 18.11 3.37
C TYR A 23 -14.49 19.04 2.22
N GLU A 24 -15.27 20.07 1.93
CA GLU A 24 -15.03 21.03 0.83
C GLU A 24 -13.71 21.79 1.00
N GLY A 25 -13.30 22.06 2.24
CA GLY A 25 -12.04 22.76 2.54
C GLY A 25 -10.78 21.90 2.35
N TYR A 26 -10.92 20.62 2.01
CA TYR A 26 -9.79 19.72 1.80
C TYR A 26 -9.06 20.06 0.50
N LYS A 27 -7.73 20.07 0.56
CA LYS A 27 -6.88 20.14 -0.61
C LYS A 27 -6.00 18.89 -0.65
N CYS A 28 -6.21 18.05 -1.65
CA CYS A 28 -5.35 16.90 -1.86
C CYS A 28 -3.92 17.39 -2.17
N ASN A 29 -2.98 17.11 -1.25
CA ASN A 29 -1.56 17.48 -1.39
C ASN A 29 -0.73 16.48 -2.20
N CYS A 30 -1.33 15.38 -2.71
CA CYS A 30 -0.68 14.44 -3.62
C CYS A 30 -0.62 14.99 -5.06
N LYS A 31 0.03 16.14 -5.27
CA LYS A 31 0.24 16.76 -6.59
C LYS A 31 1.55 16.36 -7.27
N LYS A 32 2.20 15.27 -6.83
CA LYS A 32 3.46 14.84 -7.44
C LYS A 32 3.16 14.15 -8.78
N GLY A 33 3.46 14.85 -9.88
CA GLY A 33 3.38 14.31 -11.24
C GLY A 33 4.48 13.29 -11.55
N TRP A 34 4.19 12.32 -12.42
CA TRP A 34 5.25 11.51 -13.08
C TRP A 34 6.00 12.39 -14.07
N LYS A 35 7.34 12.41 -14.00
CA LYS A 35 8.19 13.13 -14.95
C LYS A 35 8.74 12.13 -15.96
N LEU A 36 9.05 12.60 -17.17
CA LEU A 36 9.53 11.73 -18.27
C LEU A 36 10.91 11.08 -18.00
N GLU A 37 11.59 11.43 -16.90
CA GLU A 37 12.85 10.84 -16.44
C GLU A 37 12.67 9.79 -15.32
N ASP A 38 11.46 9.24 -15.21
CA ASP A 38 11.09 8.24 -14.21
C ASP A 38 11.80 6.89 -14.46
N ARG A 39 12.23 6.22 -13.37
CA ARG A 39 12.91 4.92 -13.41
C ARG A 39 11.96 3.84 -12.92
N PHE A 40 11.90 2.73 -13.66
CA PHE A 40 11.27 1.49 -13.22
C PHE A 40 12.28 0.69 -12.40
N ILE A 41 12.17 0.78 -11.07
CA ILE A 41 13.04 0.08 -10.14
C ILE A 41 12.24 -0.98 -9.40
N VAL A 42 12.75 -2.20 -9.37
CA VAL A 42 12.14 -3.31 -8.63
C VAL A 42 13.13 -3.82 -7.60
N TYR A 43 12.67 -3.91 -6.36
CA TYR A 43 13.39 -4.55 -5.26
C TYR A 43 12.74 -5.89 -4.92
N LYS A 44 13.55 -6.93 -4.84
CA LYS A 44 13.18 -8.22 -4.23
C LYS A 44 13.42 -8.11 -2.73
N ALA A 45 12.40 -8.42 -1.93
CA ALA A 45 12.46 -8.43 -0.49
C ALA A 45 11.94 -9.77 0.04
N ASP A 46 12.77 -10.47 0.83
CA ASP A 46 12.42 -11.71 1.52
C ASP A 46 13.26 -11.89 2.79
N ARG A 47 13.26 -13.10 3.37
CA ARG A 47 14.07 -13.44 4.55
C ARG A 47 15.58 -13.26 4.34
N GLU A 48 16.07 -13.28 3.10
CA GLU A 48 17.49 -13.07 2.79
C GLU A 48 17.86 -11.58 2.76
N GLY A 49 16.85 -10.70 2.79
CA GLY A 49 17.01 -9.26 2.79
C GLY A 49 16.38 -8.60 1.57
N VAL A 50 16.85 -7.38 1.29
CA VAL A 50 16.30 -6.51 0.25
C VAL A 50 17.39 -6.22 -0.76
N ARG A 51 17.14 -6.50 -2.04
CA ARG A 51 18.08 -6.24 -3.15
C ARG A 51 17.36 -5.70 -4.38
N GLU A 52 18.02 -4.81 -5.10
CA GLU A 52 17.55 -4.34 -6.41
C GLU A 52 17.68 -5.46 -7.45
N VAL A 53 16.66 -5.62 -8.30
CA VAL A 53 16.62 -6.66 -9.35
C VAL A 53 16.29 -6.11 -10.74
N ILE A 54 15.62 -4.96 -10.83
CA ILE A 54 15.43 -4.21 -12.08
C ILE A 54 15.74 -2.75 -11.80
N ASN A 55 16.40 -2.09 -12.75
CA ASN A 55 16.62 -0.67 -12.70
C ASN A 55 16.71 -0.04 -14.10
N ASN A 56 15.55 0.05 -14.75
CA ASN A 56 15.41 0.45 -16.14
C ASN A 56 14.69 1.80 -16.26
N PRO A 57 14.75 2.48 -17.42
CA PRO A 57 13.78 3.52 -17.75
C PRO A 57 12.35 2.97 -17.77
N VAL A 58 11.37 3.80 -17.44
CA VAL A 58 9.96 3.44 -17.61
C VAL A 58 9.65 3.24 -19.11
N SER A 59 9.01 2.12 -19.45
CA SER A 59 8.63 1.75 -20.81
C SER A 59 7.37 0.88 -20.84
N ALA A 60 6.78 0.72 -22.02
CA ALA A 60 5.64 -0.17 -22.22
C ALA A 60 5.97 -1.66 -21.94
N ASN A 61 7.25 -2.03 -21.90
CA ASN A 61 7.68 -3.41 -21.66
C ASN A 61 7.78 -3.78 -20.18
N ASN A 62 7.77 -2.81 -19.25
CA ASN A 62 8.01 -3.09 -17.83
C ASN A 62 7.00 -4.07 -17.21
N LEU A 63 5.76 -4.10 -17.72
CA LEU A 63 4.77 -5.09 -17.27
C LEU A 63 5.21 -6.51 -17.63
N ASN A 64 5.69 -6.73 -18.86
CA ASN A 64 6.18 -8.03 -19.30
C ASN A 64 7.45 -8.43 -18.56
N GLU A 65 8.37 -7.48 -18.33
CA GLU A 65 9.57 -7.71 -17.52
C GLU A 65 9.20 -8.21 -16.11
N LEU A 66 8.20 -7.57 -15.48
CA LEU A 66 7.73 -8.00 -14.16
C LEU A 66 7.05 -9.37 -14.21
N LEU A 67 6.22 -9.64 -15.21
CA LEU A 67 5.54 -10.94 -15.39
C LEU A 67 6.53 -12.09 -15.59
N ASP A 68 7.57 -11.88 -16.40
CA ASP A 68 8.56 -12.90 -16.71
C ASP A 68 9.49 -13.15 -15.50
N MET A 69 9.76 -12.12 -14.69
CA MET A 69 10.60 -12.21 -13.50
C MET A 69 9.86 -12.78 -12.28
N ALA A 70 8.60 -12.39 -12.04
CA ALA A 70 7.86 -12.71 -10.83
C ALA A 70 7.85 -14.20 -10.41
N PRO A 71 7.72 -15.19 -11.32
CA PRO A 71 7.77 -16.61 -10.97
C PRO A 71 9.05 -17.08 -10.28
N THR A 72 10.17 -16.37 -10.50
CA THR A 72 11.46 -16.73 -9.87
C THR A 72 11.53 -16.36 -8.39
N PHE A 73 10.65 -15.48 -7.91
CA PHE A 73 10.71 -14.93 -6.55
C PHE A 73 9.44 -15.17 -5.74
N LEU A 74 8.30 -15.40 -6.40
CA LEU A 74 6.99 -15.40 -5.78
C LEU A 74 6.33 -16.79 -5.84
N ASN A 75 5.46 -17.06 -4.88
CA ASN A 75 4.72 -18.30 -4.71
C ASN A 75 3.22 -18.14 -5.04
N ASP A 76 2.54 -19.27 -5.09
CA ASP A 76 1.09 -19.39 -5.23
C ASP A 76 0.37 -18.75 -4.03
N LYS A 77 -0.72 -18.00 -4.30
CA LYS A 77 -1.42 -17.07 -3.39
C LYS A 77 -0.72 -15.71 -3.24
N LEU A 78 -0.72 -15.00 -4.37
CA LEU A 78 -0.18 -13.67 -4.57
C LEU A 78 -1.24 -12.59 -4.31
N LEU A 79 -0.84 -11.52 -3.64
CA LEU A 79 -1.58 -10.27 -3.59
C LEU A 79 -0.76 -9.20 -4.30
N ILE A 80 -1.39 -8.42 -5.18
CA ILE A 80 -0.76 -7.26 -5.79
C ILE A 80 -1.44 -6.00 -5.26
N SER A 81 -0.64 -5.10 -4.68
CA SER A 81 -1.11 -3.82 -4.19
C SER A 81 -0.65 -2.68 -5.09
N GLY A 82 -1.53 -1.72 -5.28
CA GLY A 82 -1.28 -0.52 -6.07
C GLY A 82 -2.47 0.43 -5.94
N GLY A 83 -2.37 1.60 -6.56
CA GLY A 83 -3.35 2.65 -6.31
C GLY A 83 -3.29 3.17 -4.86
N HIS A 84 -2.12 3.06 -4.21
CA HIS A 84 -1.91 3.65 -2.89
C HIS A 84 -2.23 5.14 -2.96
N THR A 85 -3.22 5.60 -2.19
CA THR A 85 -3.71 6.97 -2.25
C THR A 85 -4.04 7.53 -0.88
N VAL A 86 -3.92 8.85 -0.74
CA VAL A 86 -4.67 9.59 0.29
C VAL A 86 -6.11 9.75 -0.20
N VAL A 87 -7.10 9.57 0.68
CA VAL A 87 -8.50 9.81 0.30
C VAL A 87 -8.71 11.30 0.04
N ASN A 88 -9.16 11.63 -1.16
CA ASN A 88 -9.55 13.00 -1.47
C ASN A 88 -10.88 13.32 -0.78
N LEU A 89 -10.83 14.06 0.34
CA LEU A 89 -12.05 14.39 1.08
C LEU A 89 -12.92 15.42 0.35
N ASN A 90 -12.37 16.17 -0.60
CA ASN A 90 -13.14 17.12 -1.41
C ASN A 90 -13.93 16.37 -2.49
N ASN A 91 -13.32 15.36 -3.10
CA ASN A 91 -14.02 14.45 -4.00
C ASN A 91 -13.46 13.03 -3.89
N ARG A 92 -14.14 12.16 -3.13
CA ARG A 92 -13.67 10.79 -2.87
C ARG A 92 -13.77 9.85 -4.07
N PHE A 93 -14.37 10.31 -5.18
CA PHE A 93 -14.41 9.55 -6.44
C PHE A 93 -13.21 9.85 -7.33
N GLU A 94 -12.46 10.90 -7.02
CA GLU A 94 -11.30 11.35 -7.77
C GLU A 94 -9.98 10.95 -7.10
N ILE A 95 -9.02 10.61 -7.94
CA ILE A 95 -7.64 10.29 -7.59
C ILE A 95 -6.71 10.96 -8.59
N SER A 96 -5.43 11.05 -8.23
CA SER A 96 -4.42 11.55 -9.16
C SER A 96 -4.13 10.52 -10.27
N HIS A 97 -3.58 11.00 -11.39
CA HIS A 97 -3.24 10.13 -12.52
C HIS A 97 -2.20 9.06 -12.18
N GLU A 98 -1.34 9.33 -11.19
CA GLU A 98 -0.29 8.42 -10.73
C GLU A 98 -0.88 7.22 -9.99
N VAL A 99 -1.83 7.49 -9.11
CA VAL A 99 -2.61 6.47 -8.41
C VAL A 99 -3.37 5.63 -9.42
N GLU A 100 -4.06 6.27 -10.36
CA GLU A 100 -4.81 5.58 -11.41
C GLU A 100 -3.89 4.67 -12.26
N ARG A 101 -2.75 5.17 -12.72
CA ARG A 101 -1.78 4.40 -13.50
C ARG A 101 -1.24 3.19 -12.74
N SER A 102 -0.88 3.35 -11.47
CA SER A 102 -0.39 2.24 -10.65
C SER A 102 -1.47 1.16 -10.43
N ALA A 103 -2.72 1.56 -10.20
CA ALA A 103 -3.84 0.62 -10.08
C ALA A 103 -4.08 -0.12 -11.40
N LYS A 104 -4.08 0.59 -12.53
CA LYS A 104 -4.21 -0.01 -13.87
C LYS A 104 -3.09 -1.01 -14.16
N PHE A 105 -1.84 -0.65 -13.87
CA PHE A 105 -0.69 -1.55 -14.01
C PHE A 105 -0.88 -2.85 -13.20
N CYS A 106 -1.41 -2.76 -11.97
CA CYS A 106 -1.69 -3.95 -11.15
C CYS A 106 -2.81 -4.81 -11.75
N ILE A 107 -3.89 -4.19 -12.22
CA ILE A 107 -5.04 -4.87 -12.83
C ILE A 107 -4.60 -5.57 -14.12
N ASP A 108 -3.80 -4.90 -14.95
CA ASP A 108 -3.21 -5.49 -16.15
C ASP A 108 -2.30 -6.68 -15.81
N TYR A 109 -1.48 -6.56 -14.77
CA TYR A 109 -0.66 -7.68 -14.27
C TYR A 109 -1.52 -8.88 -13.88
N ILE A 110 -2.64 -8.67 -13.17
CA ILE A 110 -3.57 -9.76 -12.79
C ILE A 110 -4.11 -10.45 -14.04
N ILE A 111 -4.60 -9.68 -15.01
CA ILE A 111 -5.17 -10.22 -16.25
C ILE A 111 -4.13 -11.06 -17.00
N GLN A 112 -2.91 -10.53 -17.14
CA GLN A 112 -1.84 -11.24 -17.85
C GLN A 112 -1.33 -12.45 -17.06
N SER A 113 -1.31 -12.40 -15.73
CA SER A 113 -0.96 -13.54 -14.88
C SER A 113 -1.96 -14.68 -15.05
N VAL A 114 -3.25 -14.38 -15.09
CA VAL A 114 -4.29 -15.40 -15.32
C VAL A 114 -4.12 -16.01 -16.71
N LYS A 115 -3.92 -15.19 -17.74
CA LYS A 115 -3.81 -15.66 -19.13
C LYS A 115 -2.52 -16.42 -19.43
N ARG A 116 -1.37 -15.95 -18.92
CA ARG A 116 -0.04 -16.47 -19.28
C ARG A 116 0.47 -17.53 -18.30
N MET A 117 0.06 -17.46 -17.05
CA MET A 117 0.65 -18.25 -15.96
C MET A 117 -0.37 -19.08 -15.17
N ASN A 118 -1.68 -18.92 -15.44
CA ASN A 118 -2.75 -19.55 -14.67
C ASN A 118 -2.67 -19.23 -13.15
N VAL A 119 -2.22 -18.01 -12.82
CA VAL A 119 -2.18 -17.49 -11.46
C VAL A 119 -3.18 -16.34 -11.36
N GLN A 120 -4.01 -16.33 -10.32
CA GLN A 120 -4.99 -15.28 -10.07
C GLN A 120 -4.62 -14.52 -8.79
N PRO A 121 -3.86 -13.40 -8.90
CA PRO A 121 -3.61 -12.55 -7.75
C PRO A 121 -4.86 -11.79 -7.31
N ASP A 122 -4.95 -11.51 -6.01
CA ASP A 122 -5.94 -10.57 -5.47
C ASP A 122 -5.42 -9.13 -5.58
N PHE A 123 -6.32 -8.16 -5.81
CA PHE A 123 -5.99 -6.75 -5.89
C PHE A 123 -6.19 -6.06 -4.53
N LEU A 124 -5.18 -5.34 -4.03
CA LEU A 124 -5.27 -4.54 -2.81
C LEU A 124 -5.08 -3.06 -3.12
N MET A 125 -6.05 -2.24 -2.72
CA MET A 125 -5.91 -0.79 -2.70
C MET A 125 -5.58 -0.32 -1.28
N GLU A 126 -4.37 0.19 -1.10
CA GLU A 126 -3.91 0.75 0.17
C GLU A 126 -4.44 2.18 0.34
N ILE A 127 -5.05 2.46 1.50
CA ILE A 127 -5.60 3.78 1.81
C ILE A 127 -4.74 4.43 2.88
N ASN A 128 -4.06 5.50 2.48
CA ASN A 128 -3.37 6.38 3.40
C ASN A 128 -4.36 7.38 4.00
N ASP A 129 -4.89 7.05 5.18
CA ASP A 129 -5.78 7.90 5.96
C ASP A 129 -5.05 8.65 7.09
N PHE A 130 -3.71 8.77 7.01
CA PHE A 130 -2.91 9.46 8.01
C PHE A 130 -3.01 10.98 7.93
N TYR A 131 -3.04 11.53 6.71
CA TYR A 131 -2.80 12.94 6.44
C TYR A 131 -4.04 13.64 5.89
N MET A 132 -4.74 14.36 6.77
CA MET A 132 -5.84 15.26 6.41
C MET A 132 -5.42 16.68 6.71
N GLU A 133 -5.04 17.41 5.67
CA GLU A 133 -4.48 18.74 5.76
C GLU A 133 -5.33 19.76 5.01
N LYS A 134 -5.38 20.97 5.57
CA LYS A 134 -5.91 22.16 4.91
C LYS A 134 -4.91 22.66 3.86
N SER A 135 -5.35 23.64 3.06
CA SER A 135 -4.54 24.26 2.01
C SER A 135 -3.27 24.96 2.52
N ASP A 136 -3.23 25.33 3.80
CA ASP A 136 -2.14 26.00 4.51
C ASP A 136 -1.17 25.02 5.20
N GLY A 137 -1.39 23.70 5.07
CA GLY A 137 -0.57 22.66 5.69
C GLY A 137 -0.92 22.35 7.14
N ASN A 138 -1.97 22.97 7.69
CA ASN A 138 -2.43 22.67 9.05
C ASN A 138 -3.35 21.44 9.07
N GLU A 139 -3.35 20.72 10.20
CA GLU A 139 -4.29 19.60 10.41
C GLU A 139 -5.74 20.09 10.33
N ILE A 140 -6.59 19.28 9.70
CA ILE A 140 -8.02 19.54 9.64
C ILE A 140 -8.67 19.20 11.00
N ASP A 141 -9.42 20.15 11.56
CA ASP A 141 -10.25 19.89 12.73
C ASP A 141 -11.33 18.84 12.42
N GLY A 142 -11.60 17.93 13.35
CA GLY A 142 -12.52 16.80 13.13
C GLY A 142 -11.96 15.67 12.24
N ALA A 143 -10.64 15.61 11.96
CA ALA A 143 -10.01 14.59 11.09
C ALA A 143 -10.45 13.13 11.38
N ASN A 144 -10.70 12.78 12.65
CA ASN A 144 -11.16 11.43 13.00
C ASN A 144 -12.56 11.09 12.46
N GLU A 145 -13.46 12.07 12.37
CA GLU A 145 -14.80 11.88 11.80
C GLU A 145 -14.71 11.67 10.29
N PHE A 146 -14.00 12.56 9.59
CA PHE A 146 -13.77 12.44 8.15
C PHE A 146 -13.11 11.11 7.78
N ARG A 147 -12.20 10.63 8.63
CA ARG A 147 -11.60 9.30 8.48
C ARG A 147 -12.60 8.16 8.50
N LYS A 148 -13.54 8.19 9.45
CA LYS A 148 -14.58 7.17 9.56
C LYS A 148 -15.48 7.19 8.32
N LEU A 149 -15.87 8.39 7.87
CA LEU A 149 -16.67 8.58 6.66
C LEU A 149 -15.95 8.13 5.39
N ALA A 150 -14.63 8.30 5.34
CA ALA A 150 -13.78 7.91 4.22
C ALA A 150 -13.55 6.39 4.15
N THR A 151 -13.48 5.70 5.30
CA THR A 151 -13.03 4.31 5.36
C THR A 151 -14.12 3.29 5.66
N SER A 152 -15.36 3.70 5.99
CA SER A 152 -16.42 2.77 6.41
C SER A 152 -17.80 3.12 5.85
N PRO A 153 -18.22 2.52 4.70
CA PRO A 153 -17.40 1.68 3.83
C PRO A 153 -16.45 2.53 2.97
N TYR A 154 -15.27 1.99 2.66
CA TYR A 154 -14.45 2.59 1.62
C TYR A 154 -15.15 2.48 0.25
N ILE A 155 -15.09 3.56 -0.52
CA ILE A 155 -15.60 3.61 -1.89
C ILE A 155 -14.41 3.64 -2.83
N ILE A 156 -14.30 2.61 -3.67
CA ILE A 156 -13.31 2.58 -4.74
C ILE A 156 -13.54 3.78 -5.70
N PRO A 157 -12.50 4.53 -6.07
CA PRO A 157 -12.61 5.62 -7.02
C PRO A 157 -13.21 5.15 -8.35
N LYS A 158 -14.06 5.99 -8.95
CA LYS A 158 -14.88 5.60 -10.10
C LYS A 158 -14.03 5.09 -11.28
N THR A 159 -12.92 5.78 -11.57
CA THR A 159 -12.03 5.43 -12.68
C THR A 159 -11.40 4.04 -12.52
N ILE A 160 -11.00 3.66 -11.30
CA ILE A 160 -10.48 2.32 -11.02
C ILE A 160 -11.61 1.29 -11.07
N ASN A 161 -12.76 1.59 -10.46
CA ASN A 161 -13.93 0.71 -10.46
C ASN A 161 -14.38 0.34 -11.86
N ASP A 162 -14.58 1.34 -12.72
CA ASP A 162 -14.98 1.15 -14.12
C ASP A 162 -13.95 0.29 -14.86
N TYR A 163 -12.66 0.50 -14.56
CA TYR A 163 -11.59 -0.26 -15.19
C TYR A 163 -11.61 -1.74 -14.76
N VAL A 164 -11.76 -2.03 -13.47
CA VAL A 164 -11.93 -3.41 -12.96
C VAL A 164 -13.14 -4.08 -13.60
N ILE A 165 -14.30 -3.41 -13.65
CA ILE A 165 -15.52 -3.94 -14.26
C ILE A 165 -15.29 -4.25 -15.74
N SER A 166 -14.70 -3.31 -16.50
CA SER A 166 -14.43 -3.51 -17.93
C SER A 166 -13.48 -4.69 -18.17
N CYS A 167 -12.46 -4.83 -17.32
CA CYS A 167 -11.50 -5.92 -17.41
C CYS A 167 -12.13 -7.26 -17.05
N ASN A 168 -12.98 -7.32 -16.02
CA ASN A 168 -13.68 -8.53 -15.65
C ASN A 168 -14.56 -9.03 -16.80
N LEU A 169 -15.33 -8.13 -17.42
CA LEU A 169 -16.19 -8.44 -18.56
C LEU A 169 -15.41 -8.88 -19.80
N ASN A 170 -14.40 -8.10 -20.20
CA ASN A 170 -13.65 -8.34 -21.44
C ASN A 170 -12.75 -9.56 -21.39
N ASN A 171 -12.32 -9.98 -20.19
CA ASN A 171 -11.40 -11.09 -20.03
C ASN A 171 -12.03 -12.34 -19.40
N SER A 172 -13.30 -12.26 -18.98
CA SER A 172 -13.97 -13.33 -18.21
C SER A 172 -13.18 -13.72 -16.95
N ILE A 173 -12.64 -12.71 -16.26
CA ILE A 173 -11.88 -12.86 -15.01
C ILE A 173 -12.68 -12.20 -13.89
N GLN A 174 -12.66 -12.78 -12.68
CA GLN A 174 -13.23 -12.13 -11.50
C GLN A 174 -12.11 -11.62 -10.60
N ILE A 175 -11.73 -10.35 -10.75
CA ILE A 175 -10.75 -9.72 -9.86
C ILE A 175 -11.39 -9.51 -8.50
N ASN A 176 -10.84 -10.18 -7.48
CA ASN A 176 -11.20 -9.95 -6.09
C ASN A 176 -10.40 -8.75 -5.56
N SER A 177 -11.13 -7.72 -5.13
CA SER A 177 -10.57 -6.44 -4.70
C SER A 177 -10.70 -6.30 -3.19
N LEU A 178 -9.64 -5.80 -2.57
CA LEU A 178 -9.50 -5.58 -1.14
C LEU A 178 -9.04 -4.15 -0.88
N TYR A 179 -9.26 -3.67 0.35
CA TYR A 179 -8.64 -2.45 0.85
C TYR A 179 -8.09 -2.61 2.26
N VAL A 180 -7.20 -1.70 2.64
CA VAL A 180 -6.66 -1.57 4.00
C VAL A 180 -6.48 -0.11 4.37
N SER A 181 -6.85 0.26 5.60
CA SER A 181 -6.53 1.57 6.19
C SER A 181 -5.16 1.50 6.85
N GLU A 182 -4.18 2.18 6.27
CA GLU A 182 -2.81 2.15 6.78
C GLU A 182 -2.70 2.82 8.15
N LYS A 183 -3.47 3.87 8.44
CA LYS A 183 -3.45 4.52 9.76
C LYS A 183 -3.93 3.56 10.85
N ASN A 184 -5.01 2.84 10.60
CA ASN A 184 -5.50 1.83 11.54
C ASN A 184 -4.44 0.75 11.80
N MET A 185 -3.70 0.36 10.76
CA MET A 185 -2.63 -0.63 10.87
C MET A 185 -1.42 -0.08 11.64
N ALA A 186 -0.98 1.13 11.34
CA ALA A 186 0.14 1.76 12.02
C ALA A 186 -0.16 2.12 13.47
N ASP A 187 -1.38 2.54 13.80
CA ASP A 187 -1.78 2.76 15.18
C ASP A 187 -1.74 1.45 15.99
N ARG A 188 -2.11 0.32 15.37
CA ARG A 188 -1.94 -1.01 15.98
C ARG A 188 -0.45 -1.34 16.15
N PHE A 189 0.36 -1.13 15.11
CA PHE A 189 1.81 -1.32 15.15
C PHE A 189 2.45 -0.51 16.28
N LYS A 190 2.15 0.79 16.37
CA LYS A 190 2.60 1.69 17.44
C LYS A 190 2.19 1.19 18.83
N ARG A 191 0.95 0.72 19.01
CA ARG A 191 0.52 0.11 20.28
C ARG A 191 1.33 -1.13 20.63
N HIS A 192 1.64 -1.98 19.65
CA HIS A 192 2.49 -3.14 19.86
C HIS A 192 3.93 -2.74 20.25
N ILE A 193 4.50 -1.73 19.58
CA ILE A 193 5.82 -1.19 19.92
C ILE A 193 5.86 -0.73 21.36
N LYS A 194 4.88 0.07 21.82
CA LYS A 194 4.86 0.60 23.20
C LYS A 194 5.00 -0.48 24.27
N ASN A 195 4.50 -1.69 24.00
CA ASN A 195 4.57 -2.82 24.93
C ASN A 195 5.88 -3.62 24.87
N ARG A 196 6.70 -3.41 23.82
CA ARG A 196 7.93 -4.15 23.53
C ARG A 196 9.20 -3.28 23.52
N VAL A 197 9.06 -1.96 23.43
CA VAL A 197 10.18 -1.02 23.24
C VAL A 197 11.28 -1.14 24.30
N ASN A 198 10.92 -1.42 25.55
CA ASN A 198 11.88 -1.60 26.65
C ASN A 198 12.34 -3.06 26.84
N LYS A 199 11.82 -4.00 26.04
CA LYS A 199 12.08 -5.44 26.18
C LYS A 199 12.98 -5.96 25.07
N GLU A 200 12.93 -5.35 23.90
CA GLU A 200 13.59 -5.83 22.70
C GLU A 200 14.81 -4.96 22.34
N LYS A 201 15.94 -5.61 22.06
CA LYS A 201 17.22 -4.94 21.81
C LYS A 201 17.29 -4.16 20.50
N TYR A 202 16.42 -4.48 19.54
CA TYR A 202 16.40 -3.84 18.23
C TYR A 202 15.69 -2.49 18.26
N PHE A 203 14.98 -2.15 19.35
CA PHE A 203 14.42 -0.82 19.54
C PHE A 203 15.40 0.11 20.25
N MET A 204 15.42 1.36 19.81
CA MET A 204 16.21 2.42 20.43
C MET A 204 15.35 3.65 20.65
N LEU A 205 15.38 4.18 21.87
CA LEU A 205 14.73 5.44 22.22
C LEU A 205 15.73 6.58 22.08
N LYS A 206 15.41 7.58 21.26
CA LYS A 206 16.22 8.81 21.09
C LYS A 206 15.29 10.01 21.09
N ASN A 207 15.45 10.93 22.04
CA ASN A 207 14.65 12.15 22.12
C ASN A 207 13.12 11.93 22.02
N ASN A 208 12.59 10.92 22.71
CA ASN A 208 11.18 10.48 22.68
C ASN A 208 10.71 9.79 21.38
N ASP A 209 11.57 9.67 20.37
CA ASP A 209 11.32 8.90 19.15
C ASP A 209 11.78 7.45 19.32
N VAL A 210 11.14 6.56 18.58
CA VAL A 210 11.48 5.13 18.54
C VAL A 210 12.11 4.79 17.19
N PHE A 211 13.32 4.27 17.23
CA PHE A 211 14.07 3.77 16.09
C PHE A 211 14.15 2.24 16.13
N ILE A 212 14.26 1.63 14.95
CA ILE A 212 14.64 0.22 14.79
C ILE A 212 16.02 0.16 14.15
N LYS A 213 16.87 -0.72 14.66
CA LYS A 213 18.14 -1.09 14.02
C LYS A 213 18.00 -2.39 13.25
N SER A 214 18.24 -2.33 11.94
CA SER A 214 18.28 -3.48 11.03
C SER A 214 19.67 -3.56 10.39
N ASN A 215 20.50 -4.50 10.85
CA ASN A 215 21.91 -4.58 10.47
C ASN A 215 22.60 -3.22 10.73
N ASP A 216 23.16 -2.60 9.67
CA ASP A 216 23.84 -1.30 9.72
C ASP A 216 22.92 -0.11 9.45
N ILE A 217 21.62 -0.35 9.27
CA ILE A 217 20.63 0.70 9.00
C ILE A 217 19.84 0.98 10.27
N GLU A 218 19.75 2.25 10.62
CA GLU A 218 18.87 2.76 11.68
C GLU A 218 17.81 3.67 11.06
N PHE A 219 16.55 3.47 11.42
CA PHE A 219 15.45 4.29 10.92
C PHE A 219 14.33 4.47 11.95
N CYS A 220 13.63 5.59 11.85
CA CYS A 220 12.58 5.97 12.79
C CYS A 220 11.24 5.30 12.44
N VAL A 221 10.59 4.68 13.44
CA VAL A 221 9.26 4.06 13.32
C VAL A 221 8.17 4.79 14.10
N VAL A 222 8.54 5.58 15.10
CA VAL A 222 7.63 6.49 15.81
C VAL A 222 8.34 7.82 16.03
N LYS A 223 7.80 8.89 15.46
CA LYS A 223 8.31 10.27 15.58
C LYS A 223 7.27 11.15 16.25
N ASP A 224 7.63 11.91 17.28
CA ASP A 224 6.73 12.82 18.00
C ASP A 224 5.43 12.11 18.47
N ASN A 225 5.57 10.86 18.95
CA ASN A 225 4.45 9.98 19.30
C ASN A 225 3.44 9.78 18.14
N LYS A 226 3.85 9.89 16.88
CA LYS A 226 3.08 9.51 15.68
C LYS A 226 3.83 8.40 14.94
N PRO A 227 3.15 7.38 14.38
CA PRO A 227 3.82 6.38 13.56
C PRO A 227 4.38 7.02 12.27
N THR A 228 5.53 6.55 11.79
CA THR A 228 6.11 6.98 10.51
C THR A 228 5.55 6.16 9.33
N CYS A 229 5.83 6.58 8.09
CA CYS A 229 5.48 5.80 6.90
C CYS A 229 6.12 4.41 6.89
N ALA A 230 7.33 4.24 7.44
CA ALA A 230 7.95 2.93 7.61
C ALA A 230 7.10 2.03 8.54
N ALA A 231 6.56 2.57 9.63
CA ALA A 231 5.64 1.82 10.50
C ALA A 231 4.32 1.46 9.80
N GLY A 232 3.78 2.35 8.96
CA GLY A 232 2.64 2.08 8.09
C GLY A 232 2.89 0.88 7.18
N ASN A 233 3.94 0.95 6.37
CA ASN A 233 4.35 -0.13 5.47
C ASN A 233 4.59 -1.45 6.23
N ALA A 234 5.28 -1.42 7.37
CA ALA A 234 5.52 -2.61 8.18
C ALA A 234 4.22 -3.29 8.64
N ALA A 235 3.22 -2.47 9.01
CA ALA A 235 1.93 -2.96 9.43
C ALA A 235 1.11 -3.51 8.24
N THR A 236 1.18 -2.87 7.07
CA THR A 236 0.57 -3.33 5.82
C THR A 236 1.15 -4.68 5.39
N PHE A 237 2.48 -4.83 5.35
CA PHE A 237 3.14 -6.10 5.04
C PHE A 237 2.69 -7.24 5.97
N ARG A 238 2.58 -6.95 7.26
CA ARG A 238 2.01 -7.91 8.21
C ARG A 238 0.56 -8.27 7.88
N ALA A 239 -0.30 -7.30 7.57
CA ALA A 239 -1.70 -7.56 7.27
C ALA A 239 -1.88 -8.42 6.01
N ILE A 240 -0.97 -8.26 5.04
CA ILE A 240 -0.90 -9.12 3.85
C ILE A 240 -0.48 -10.53 4.25
N ARG A 241 0.59 -10.68 5.05
CA ARG A 241 1.10 -12.00 5.42
C ARG A 241 0.20 -12.76 6.39
N TYR A 242 -0.46 -12.07 7.32
CA TYR A 242 -1.13 -12.66 8.46
C TYR A 242 -2.55 -12.12 8.65
N LYS A 243 -3.49 -13.04 8.86
CA LYS A 243 -4.85 -12.74 9.30
C LYS A 243 -4.94 -12.91 10.81
N VAL A 244 -5.23 -11.82 11.52
CA VAL A 244 -5.35 -11.83 12.99
C VAL A 244 -6.81 -11.98 13.39
N SER A 245 -7.09 -12.94 14.27
CA SER A 245 -8.34 -13.02 15.03
C SER A 245 -8.06 -12.83 16.51
N SER A 246 -9.11 -12.73 17.34
CA SER A 246 -9.00 -12.40 18.77
C SER A 246 -7.98 -13.25 19.53
N ASN A 247 -7.78 -14.50 19.13
CA ASN A 247 -6.90 -15.45 19.84
C ASN A 247 -5.88 -16.18 18.94
N LYS A 248 -5.86 -15.92 17.62
CA LYS A 248 -5.02 -16.68 16.68
C LYS A 248 -4.50 -15.80 15.55
N ILE A 249 -3.30 -16.13 15.09
CA ILE A 249 -2.72 -15.59 13.87
C ILE A 249 -2.69 -16.71 12.84
N PHE A 250 -3.22 -16.45 11.65
CA PHE A 250 -3.24 -17.39 10.54
C PHE A 250 -2.44 -16.82 9.37
N ASP A 251 -1.83 -17.71 8.60
CA ASP A 251 -1.26 -17.37 7.30
C ASP A 251 -2.34 -16.84 6.36
N ASN A 252 -2.05 -15.71 5.72
CA ASN A 252 -2.91 -15.11 4.72
C ASN A 252 -2.27 -15.26 3.33
N TYR A 253 -1.67 -14.22 2.77
CA TYR A 253 -0.93 -14.33 1.50
C TYR A 253 0.48 -14.86 1.72
N LYS A 254 1.04 -15.47 0.67
CA LYS A 254 2.41 -16.03 0.70
C LYS A 254 3.38 -15.24 -0.17
N SER A 255 2.89 -14.32 -0.99
CA SER A 255 3.71 -13.46 -1.83
C SER A 255 3.00 -12.15 -2.12
N HIS A 256 3.78 -11.14 -2.46
CA HIS A 256 3.28 -9.79 -2.68
C HIS A 256 4.00 -9.09 -3.84
N ILE A 257 3.25 -8.32 -4.62
CA ILE A 257 3.81 -7.28 -5.49
C ILE A 257 3.26 -5.96 -5.00
N GLY A 258 4.11 -5.04 -4.57
CA GLY A 258 3.71 -3.69 -4.16
C GLY A 258 4.12 -2.67 -5.21
N VAL A 259 3.17 -1.96 -5.79
CA VAL A 259 3.37 -0.97 -6.86
C VAL A 259 3.14 0.42 -6.28
N PHE A 260 4.24 1.14 -6.03
CA PHE A 260 4.23 2.40 -5.28
C PHE A 260 4.39 3.60 -6.23
N PRO A 261 3.33 4.41 -6.44
CA PRO A 261 3.41 5.57 -7.31
C PRO A 261 3.99 6.82 -6.62
N LEU A 262 3.85 6.91 -5.29
CA LEU A 262 4.07 8.14 -4.53
C LEU A 262 4.85 7.92 -3.23
N CYS A 263 5.08 6.68 -2.81
CA CYS A 263 5.76 6.36 -1.57
C CYS A 263 7.27 6.46 -1.76
N SER A 264 7.95 7.07 -0.78
CA SER A 264 9.42 7.07 -0.73
C SER A 264 9.95 5.64 -0.67
N LEU A 265 10.90 5.33 -1.55
CA LEU A 265 11.60 4.04 -1.64
C LEU A 265 12.15 3.67 -0.27
N GLU A 266 12.87 4.58 0.38
CA GLU A 266 13.45 4.35 1.70
C GLU A 266 12.40 3.91 2.72
N ASN A 267 11.25 4.60 2.77
CA ASN A 267 10.18 4.28 3.71
C ASN A 267 9.57 2.89 3.48
N VAL A 268 9.38 2.49 2.22
CA VAL A 268 8.83 1.16 1.89
C VAL A 268 9.84 0.07 2.25
N LEU A 269 11.11 0.23 1.86
CA LEU A 269 12.15 -0.76 2.16
C LEU A 269 12.37 -0.88 3.68
N ASN A 270 12.39 0.24 4.40
CA ASN A 270 12.49 0.24 5.87
C ASN A 270 11.25 -0.34 6.53
N GLY A 271 10.05 -0.17 5.95
CA GLY A 271 8.85 -0.84 6.40
C GLY A 271 8.94 -2.36 6.30
N TYR A 272 9.49 -2.89 5.21
CA TYR A 272 9.73 -4.33 5.08
C TYR A 272 10.74 -4.85 6.12
N ARG A 273 11.84 -4.12 6.32
CA ARG A 273 12.85 -4.42 7.34
C ARG A 273 12.25 -4.41 8.75
N ALA A 274 11.42 -3.42 9.06
CA ALA A 274 10.71 -3.33 10.33
C ALA A 274 9.74 -4.50 10.51
N ALA A 275 8.99 -4.90 9.49
CA ALA A 275 8.11 -6.07 9.58
C ALA A 275 8.91 -7.34 9.88
N THR A 276 10.03 -7.54 9.18
CA THR A 276 10.90 -8.71 9.32
C THR A 276 11.52 -8.83 10.72
N ILE A 277 11.92 -7.70 11.30
CA ILE A 277 12.52 -7.67 12.65
C ILE A 277 11.44 -7.77 13.74
N PHE A 278 10.35 -7.03 13.58
CA PHE A 278 9.38 -6.86 14.64
C PHE A 278 8.41 -8.04 14.76
N TYR A 279 8.08 -8.68 13.64
CA TYR A 279 7.19 -9.83 13.60
C TYR A 279 8.01 -11.10 13.41
N GLU A 280 8.24 -11.81 14.52
CA GLU A 280 8.92 -13.11 14.54
C GLU A 280 8.35 -14.03 13.44
N ASP A 281 9.24 -14.69 12.69
CA ASP A 281 8.96 -15.55 11.53
C ASP A 281 8.33 -14.90 10.30
N PHE A 282 8.26 -13.57 10.23
CA PHE A 282 7.75 -12.87 9.05
C PHE A 282 8.45 -13.35 7.77
N ASN A 283 7.64 -13.83 6.82
CA ASN A 283 8.11 -14.27 5.51
C ASN A 283 7.06 -13.93 4.46
N LEU A 284 7.28 -12.85 3.75
CA LEU A 284 6.46 -12.46 2.62
C LEU A 284 7.40 -12.09 1.47
N PRO A 285 7.80 -13.04 0.61
CA PRO A 285 8.48 -12.72 -0.62
C PRO A 285 7.72 -11.63 -1.39
N SER A 286 8.38 -10.51 -1.62
CA SER A 286 7.80 -9.30 -2.18
C SER A 286 8.64 -8.78 -3.34
N LEU A 287 7.96 -8.35 -4.42
CA LEU A 287 8.53 -7.45 -5.41
C LEU A 287 7.97 -6.04 -5.19
N LEU A 288 8.85 -5.10 -4.85
CA LEU A 288 8.50 -3.71 -4.54
C LEU A 288 8.90 -2.84 -5.74
N VAL A 289 7.89 -2.34 -6.44
CA VAL A 289 7.99 -1.68 -7.74
C VAL A 289 7.80 -0.18 -7.56
N PHE A 290 8.75 0.60 -8.06
CA PHE A 290 8.76 2.06 -8.00
C PHE A 290 8.90 2.64 -9.41
N PHE A 291 8.21 3.74 -9.68
CA PHE A 291 8.21 4.39 -10.97
C PHE A 291 8.58 5.88 -10.88
N GLY A 292 8.00 6.61 -9.93
CA GLY A 292 8.10 8.06 -9.91
C GLY A 292 9.41 8.58 -9.30
N ARG A 293 9.95 9.67 -9.85
CA ARG A 293 10.99 10.52 -9.23
C ARG A 293 10.66 10.87 -7.77
N SER A 294 9.38 11.05 -7.47
CA SER A 294 8.83 11.25 -6.13
C SER A 294 9.17 10.15 -5.11
N CYS A 295 9.49 8.95 -5.57
CA CYS A 295 9.90 7.83 -4.74
C CYS A 295 11.39 7.92 -4.35
N PHE A 296 12.18 8.65 -5.14
CA PHE A 296 13.64 8.73 -5.02
C PHE A 296 14.13 10.08 -4.44
N GLU A 297 13.28 11.11 -4.45
CA GLU A 297 13.53 12.46 -3.89
C GLU A 297 12.71 12.74 -2.63
#